data_AF-A0A1Q3WIZ0-F1
#
_entry.id   AF-A0A1Q3WIZ0-F1
#
_cell.length_a   1.000
_cell.length_b   1.000
_cell.length_c   1.000
_cell.angle_alpha   90.00
_cell.angle_beta   90.00
_cell.angle_gamma   90.00
#
_symmetry.space_group_name_H-M   'P 1'
#
loop_
_entity.id
_entity.type
_entity.pdbx_description
1 polymer ?
#
loop_
_entity_poly.entity_id
_entity_poly.type
_entity_poly.pdbx_seq_one_letter_code
_entity_poly.pdbx_strand_id
1 'polypeptide(L)' 'MANQGSRYLIKQLLNNKLSRAELDEFLAGLHDDQTRQAYSDVLETYFNQLITQQNPSPEPDAPTSSD' A
#
# COMPACT_ATOMS: atom_id res chain seq x y z
N MET A 1 -16.62 9.61 -4.89
CA MET A 1 -15.55 9.11 -5.79
C MET A 1 -14.19 9.38 -5.14
N ALA A 2 -13.81 8.64 -4.09
CA ALA A 2 -12.65 8.94 -3.24
C ALA A 2 -11.45 7.98 -3.43
N ASN A 3 -11.35 7.27 -4.56
CA ASN A 3 -10.45 6.11 -4.65
C ASN A 3 -9.15 6.37 -5.46
N GLN A 4 -9.21 7.13 -6.56
CA GLN A 4 -8.02 7.33 -7.40
C GLN A 4 -7.05 8.39 -6.84
N GLY A 5 -7.58 9.48 -6.27
CA GLY A 5 -6.77 10.53 -5.64
C GLY A 5 -6.01 10.01 -4.42
N SER A 6 -6.67 9.26 -3.55
CA SER A 6 -6.06 8.73 -2.34
C SER A 6 -4.92 7.75 -2.61
N ARG A 7 -5.11 6.87 -3.61
CA ARG A 7 -4.06 5.98 -4.09
C ARG A 7 -2.87 6.74 -4.67
N TYR A 8 -3.15 7.80 -5.43
CA TYR A 8 -2.12 8.64 -6.02
C TYR A 8 -1.27 9.32 -4.92
N LEU A 9 -1.90 9.97 -3.94
CA LEU A 9 -1.20 10.66 -2.86
C LEU A 9 -0.31 9.72 -2.04
N ILE A 10 -0.83 8.55 -1.65
CA ILE A 10 -0.02 7.53 -0.95
C ILE A 10 1.14 7.05 -1.81
N LYS A 11 0.94 6.82 -3.11
CA LYS A 11 2.02 6.41 -4.00
C LYS A 11 3.10 7.49 -4.11
N GLN A 12 2.72 8.76 -4.20
CA GLN A 12 3.70 9.86 -4.23
C GLN A 12 4.42 10.01 -2.89
N LEU A 13 3.72 9.79 -1.77
CA LEU A 13 4.31 9.77 -0.42
C LEU A 13 5.40 8.70 -0.31
N LEU A 14 5.08 7.46 -0.68
CA LEU A 14 6.01 6.32 -0.61
C LEU A 14 7.25 6.52 -1.49
N ASN A 15 7.12 7.27 -2.59
CA ASN A 15 8.24 7.60 -3.49
C ASN A 15 8.96 8.90 -3.13
N ASN A 16 8.54 9.60 -2.07
CA ASN A 16 9.04 10.92 -1.67
C ASN A 16 8.95 11.97 -2.81
N LYS A 17 7.80 11.98 -3.51
CA LYS A 17 7.53 12.82 -4.68
C LYS A 17 6.31 13.72 -4.51
N LEU A 18 5.75 13.81 -3.31
CA LEU A 18 4.66 14.74 -3.03
C LEU A 18 5.16 16.19 -3.18
N SER A 19 4.47 16.95 -4.02
CA SER A 19 4.56 18.40 -3.99
C SER A 19 3.96 18.94 -2.70
N ARG A 20 4.24 20.22 -2.39
CA ARG A 20 3.68 20.87 -1.21
C ARG A 20 2.15 20.87 -1.20
N ALA A 21 1.53 21.18 -2.34
CA ALA A 21 0.07 21.21 -2.46
C ALA A 21 -0.56 19.83 -2.23
N GLU A 22 0.05 18.78 -2.78
CA GLU A 22 -0.41 17.40 -2.58
C GLU A 22 -0.18 16.92 -1.15
N LEU A 23 0.89 17.36 -0.48
CA LEU A 23 1.09 17.10 0.94
C LEU A 23 0.02 17.78 1.79
N ASP A 24 -0.31 19.04 1.51
CA ASP A 24 -1.37 19.75 2.22
C ASP A 24 -2.74 19.06 2.00
N GLU A 25 -3.02 18.59 0.78
CA GLU A 25 -4.22 17.78 0.47
C GLU A 25 -4.23 16.46 1.25
N PHE A 26 -3.11 15.74 1.26
CA PHE A 26 -2.96 14.50 2.01
C PHE A 26 -3.23 14.70 3.51
N LEU A 27 -2.65 15.75 4.11
CA LEU A 27 -2.84 16.07 5.52
C LEU A 27 -4.29 16.48 5.82
N ALA A 28 -4.93 17.26 4.95
CA ALA A 28 -6.34 17.60 5.10
C ALA A 28 -7.24 16.35 5.08
N GLY A 29 -6.91 15.37 4.24
CA GLY A 29 -7.61 14.09 4.14
C GLY A 29 -7.56 13.24 5.40
N LEU A 30 -6.58 13.46 6.31
CA LEU A 30 -6.50 12.73 7.58
C LEU A 30 -7.64 13.09 8.56
N HIS A 31 -8.30 14.23 8.36
CA HIS A 31 -9.44 14.65 9.16
C HIS A 31 -10.78 14.05 8.70
N ASP A 32 -10.81 13.40 7.53
CA ASP A 32 -12.00 12.76 6.98
C ASP A 32 -11.90 11.23 7.15
N ASP A 33 -12.86 10.64 7.86
CA ASP A 33 -12.84 9.21 8.18
C ASP A 33 -12.82 8.32 6.94
N GLN A 34 -13.56 8.69 5.89
CA GLN A 34 -13.64 7.91 4.66
C GLN A 34 -12.30 7.95 3.90
N THR A 35 -11.68 9.12 3.81
CA THR A 35 -10.39 9.30 3.17
C THR A 35 -9.28 8.60 3.94
N ARG A 36 -9.33 8.66 5.27
CA ARG A 36 -8.38 7.98 6.15
C ARG A 36 -8.47 6.45 6.01
N GLN A 37 -9.69 5.90 5.87
CA GLN A 37 -9.86 4.48 5.56
C GLN A 37 -9.25 4.14 4.19
N ALA A 38 -9.50 4.96 3.16
CA ALA A 38 -8.93 4.75 1.84
C ALA A 38 -7.39 4.78 1.85
N TYR A 39 -6.77 5.66 2.65
CA TYR A 39 -5.32 5.64 2.85
C TYR A 39 -4.83 4.35 3.52
N SER A 40 -5.54 3.90 4.56
CA SER A 40 -5.23 2.66 5.27
C SER A 40 -5.25 1.45 4.34
N ASP A 41 -6.30 1.29 3.52
CA ASP A 41 -6.46 0.17 2.60
C ASP A 41 -5.28 0.08 1.59
N VAL A 42 -4.81 1.23 1.13
CA VAL A 42 -3.70 1.31 0.16
C VAL A 42 -2.38 0.94 0.81
N LEU A 43 -2.12 1.44 2.02
CA LEU A 43 -0.92 1.12 2.78
C LEU A 43 -0.90 -0.35 3.17
N GLU A 44 -2.01 -0.91 3.64
CA GLU A 44 -2.14 -2.33 3.99
C GLU A 44 -1.84 -3.22 2.78
N THR A 45 -2.44 -2.91 1.63
CA THR A 45 -2.15 -3.64 0.37
C THR A 45 -0.67 -3.58 0.02
N TYR A 46 -0.05 -2.40 0.11
CA TYR A 46 1.37 -2.21 -0.19
C TYR A 46 2.27 -3.00 0.76
N PHE A 47 2.02 -2.95 2.07
CA PHE A 47 2.83 -3.67 3.05
C PHE A 47 2.68 -5.19 2.92
N ASN A 48 1.47 -5.68 2.70
CA ASN A 48 1.24 -7.11 2.44
C ASN A 48 2.03 -7.58 1.21
N GLN A 49 2.05 -6.79 0.13
CA GLN A 49 2.86 -7.09 -1.05
C GLN A 49 4.36 -7.14 -0.74
N LEU A 50 4.88 -6.24 0.09
CA LEU A 50 6.29 -6.24 0.49
C LEU A 50 6.64 -7.49 1.31
N ILE A 51 5.77 -7.88 2.25
CA ILE A 51 5.96 -9.08 3.07
C ILE A 51 6.01 -10.33 2.19
N THR A 52 5.09 -10.48 1.23
CA THR A 52 5.09 -11.61 0.29
C THR A 52 6.32 -11.63 -0.61
N GLN A 53 6.85 -10.47 -1.01
CA GLN A 53 8.07 -10.39 -1.81
C GLN A 53 9.35 -10.75 -1.02
N GLN A 54 9.40 -10.42 0.27
CA GLN A 54 10.55 -10.70 1.14
C GLN A 54 10.56 -12.13 1.70
N ASN A 55 9.38 -12.72 1.89
CA ASN A 55 9.20 -14.11 2.24
C ASN A 55 8.41 -14.80 1.12
N PRO A 56 9.07 -15.17 -0.01
CA PRO A 56 8.47 -16.16 -0.89
C PRO A 56 8.27 -17.40 -0.01
N SER A 57 7.02 -17.71 0.29
CA SER A 57 6.68 -18.96 0.97
C SER A 57 7.43 -20.09 0.26
N PRO A 58 8.16 -20.96 0.97
CA PRO A 58 8.76 -22.12 0.31
C PRO A 58 7.61 -22.87 -0.33
N GLU A 59 7.68 -23.03 -1.65
CA GLU A 59 6.66 -23.69 -2.46
C GLU A 59 6.17 -24.97 -1.75
N PRO A 60 4.87 -25.12 -1.46
CA PRO A 60 4.34 -26.39 -1.05
C PRO A 60 4.19 -27.21 -2.33
N ASP A 61 5.27 -27.85 -2.78
CA ASP A 61 5.28 -29.03 -3.67
C ASP A 61 6.71 -29.41 -4.07
N ALA A 62 7.49 -29.91 -3.10
CA ALA A 62 8.55 -30.86 -3.45
C ALA A 62 7.99 -32.26 -3.18
N PRO A 63 7.61 -33.05 -4.20
CA PRO A 63 7.37 -34.47 -3.99
C PRO A 63 8.70 -35.07 -3.54
N THR A 64 8.79 -35.49 -2.28
CA THR A 64 9.83 -36.39 -1.83
C THR A 64 9.64 -37.71 -2.56
N SER A 65 10.24 -37.82 -3.75
CA SER A 65 10.60 -39.12 -4.30
C SER A 65 11.69 -39.68 -3.41
N SER A 66 11.31 -40.58 -2.52
CA SER A 66 12.22 -41.49 -1.87
C SER A 66 12.06 -42.83 -2.56
N ASP A 67 13.09 -43.20 -3.32
CA ASP A 67 13.41 -44.55 -3.80
C ASP A 67 13.85 -45.42 -2.59
#